data_AF-A0A5J5M0G6-F1
#
_entry.id   AF-A0A5J5M0G6-F1
#
_cell.length_a   1.000
_cell.length_b   1.000
_cell.length_c   1.000
_cell.angle_alpha   90.00
_cell.angle_beta   90.00
_cell.angle_gamma   90.00
#
_symmetry.space_group_name_H-M   'P 1'
#
loop_
_entity.id
_entity.type
_entity.pdbx_description
1 polymer ?
#
loop_
_entity_poly.entity_id
_entity_poly.type
_entity_poly.pdbx_seq_one_letter_code
_entity_poly.pdbx_strand_id
1 'polypeptide(L)'
;MARTTINRCREFLDEILATFTIKDSYSKCGQAETLTQTDTDLINDATVYLEAASEDSLLTEFGNILEVLDRNQWDALWGFIPIPIRDKLLNQLLAIAT
;
A
#
# COMPACT_ATOMS: atom_id res chain seq x y z
N MET A 1 -1.16 -1.71 -19.57
CA MET A 1 -0.99 -0.98 -18.30
C MET A 1 -1.89 -1.55 -17.22
N ALA A 2 -3.23 -1.50 -17.33
CA ALA A 2 -4.15 -2.07 -16.31
C ALA A 2 -3.88 -3.53 -15.88
N ARG A 3 -3.44 -4.41 -16.79
CA ARG A 3 -3.11 -5.80 -16.46
C ARG A 3 -1.86 -5.94 -15.59
N THR A 4 -0.92 -4.99 -15.67
CA THR A 4 0.29 -4.93 -14.84
C THR A 4 -0.06 -4.41 -13.45
N THR A 5 -0.88 -3.34 -13.39
CA THR A 5 -1.40 -2.73 -12.17
C THR A 5 -2.13 -3.74 -11.29
N ILE A 6 -3.08 -4.51 -11.87
CA ILE A 6 -3.84 -5.53 -11.12
C ILE A 6 -2.92 -6.65 -10.60
N ASN A 7 -1.92 -7.07 -11.38
CA ASN A 7 -0.97 -8.08 -10.93
C ASN A 7 -0.13 -7.58 -9.75
N ARG A 8 0.33 -6.32 -9.78
CA ARG A 8 1.07 -5.73 -8.66
C ARG A 8 0.22 -5.56 -7.41
N CYS A 9 -1.02 -5.13 -7.55
CA CYS A 9 -1.95 -5.06 -6.43
C CYS A 9 -2.21 -6.44 -5.80
N ARG A 10 -2.27 -7.51 -6.60
CA ARG A 10 -2.40 -8.89 -6.08
C ARG A 10 -1.14 -9.35 -5.35
N GLU A 11 0.04 -9.13 -5.94
CA GLU A 11 1.32 -9.46 -5.29
C GLU A 11 1.49 -8.72 -3.95
N PHE A 12 1.09 -7.45 -3.91
CA PHE A 12 1.05 -6.67 -2.68
C PHE A 12 0.09 -7.26 -1.66
N LEU A 13 -1.13 -7.59 -2.07
CA LEU A 13 -2.13 -8.18 -1.18
C LEU A 13 -1.63 -9.51 -0.58
N ASP A 14 -1.04 -10.38 -1.39
CA ASP A 14 -0.48 -11.66 -0.92
C ASP A 14 0.62 -11.44 0.14
N GLU A 15 1.51 -10.47 -0.09
CA GLU A 15 2.59 -10.14 0.83
C GLU A 15 2.11 -9.54 2.14
N ILE A 16 1.15 -8.62 2.07
CA ILE A 16 0.56 -8.00 3.25
C ILE A 16 -0.24 -9.03 4.02
N LEU A 17 -1.07 -9.86 3.40
CA LEU A 17 -1.81 -10.92 4.10
C LEU A 17 -0.85 -11.93 4.78
N ALA A 18 0.25 -12.30 4.12
CA ALA A 18 1.29 -13.14 4.74
C ALA A 18 1.92 -12.46 5.97
N THR A 19 2.12 -11.14 5.91
CA THR A 19 2.74 -10.35 6.99
C THR A 19 1.77 -10.10 8.16
N PHE A 20 0.50 -9.76 7.87
CA PHE A 20 -0.57 -9.55 8.86
C PHE A 20 -0.89 -10.82 9.65
N THR A 21 -0.82 -11.99 9.02
CA THR A 21 -1.10 -13.25 9.72
C THR A 21 0.05 -13.62 10.69
N ILE A 22 1.28 -13.14 10.42
CA ILE A 22 2.47 -13.42 11.25
C ILE A 22 2.62 -12.40 12.41
N LYS A 23 2.13 -11.17 12.24
CA LYS A 23 2.16 -10.12 13.27
C LYS A 23 0.75 -9.56 13.45
N ASP A 24 0.18 -9.70 14.64
CA ASP A 24 -0.90 -8.82 15.11
C ASP A 24 -0.55 -7.35 14.83
N SER A 25 -1.10 -6.76 13.77
CA SER A 25 -0.60 -5.52 13.16
C SER A 25 -1.60 -4.37 13.24
N TYR A 26 -2.01 -4.03 14.46
CA TYR A 26 -2.39 -2.64 14.78
C TYR A 26 -1.21 -1.84 15.37
N SER A 27 -0.06 -2.49 15.63
CA SER A 27 1.04 -1.91 16.41
C SER A 27 2.12 -1.15 15.61
N LYS A 28 2.02 -1.07 14.28
CA LYS A 28 3.10 -0.51 13.42
C LYS A 28 2.70 0.68 12.56
N CYS A 29 1.60 1.35 12.88
CA CYS A 29 1.29 2.64 12.25
C CYS A 29 2.44 3.63 12.59
N GLY A 30 3.32 3.91 11.63
CA GLY A 30 4.40 4.90 11.76
C GLY A 30 5.76 4.43 12.29
N GLN A 31 6.06 3.12 12.39
CA GLN A 31 7.40 2.66 12.81
C GLN A 31 8.35 2.39 11.63
N ALA A 32 8.90 3.48 11.10
CA ALA A 32 9.98 3.52 10.11
C ALA A 32 11.37 3.25 10.71
N GLU A 33 11.57 2.15 11.43
CA GLU A 33 12.87 1.89 12.09
C GLU A 33 14.00 1.50 11.10
N THR A 34 13.72 1.41 9.79
CA THR A 34 14.71 0.94 8.78
C THR A 34 14.72 1.73 7.47
N LEU A 35 13.98 2.84 7.37
CA LEU A 35 13.91 3.64 6.14
C LEU A 35 14.92 4.78 6.15
N THR A 36 15.50 5.08 4.98
CA THR A 36 16.26 6.32 4.80
C THR A 36 15.31 7.53 4.77
N GLN A 37 15.85 8.74 4.93
CA GLN A 37 15.04 9.95 4.78
C GLN A 37 14.39 10.03 3.38
N THR A 38 15.13 9.65 2.34
CA THR A 38 14.62 9.60 0.97
C THR A 38 13.46 8.62 0.82
N ASP A 39 13.55 7.44 1.42
CA ASP A 39 12.44 6.47 1.41
C ASP A 39 11.21 7.01 2.16
N THR A 40 11.45 7.71 3.26
CA THR A 40 10.38 8.31 4.07
C THR A 40 9.67 9.42 3.30
N ASP A 41 10.42 10.29 2.62
CA ASP A 41 9.86 11.37 1.79
C ASP A 41 9.03 10.78 0.64
N LEU A 42 9.55 9.74 -0.03
CA LEU A 42 8.84 9.05 -1.11
C LEU A 42 7.53 8.39 -0.62
N ILE A 43 7.55 7.75 0.54
CA ILE A 43 6.35 7.11 1.13
C ILE A 43 5.34 8.16 1.59
N ASN A 44 5.79 9.29 2.14
CA ASN A 44 4.91 10.40 2.50
C ASN A 44 4.22 10.96 1.26
N ASP A 45 4.97 11.23 0.19
CA ASP A 45 4.41 11.73 -1.07
C ASP A 45 3.40 10.74 -1.66
N ALA A 46 3.72 9.43 -1.65
CA ALA A 46 2.81 8.37 -2.09
C ALA A 46 1.53 8.32 -1.25
N THR A 47 1.64 8.49 0.06
CA THR A 47 0.50 8.49 0.99
C THR A 47 -0.40 9.70 0.74
N VAL A 48 0.17 10.89 0.60
CA VAL A 48 -0.57 12.13 0.26
C VAL A 48 -1.27 11.99 -1.09
N TYR A 49 -0.63 11.34 -2.07
CA TYR A 49 -1.24 11.08 -3.36
C TYR A 49 -2.45 10.15 -3.26
N LEU A 50 -2.36 9.08 -2.44
CA LEU A 50 -3.50 8.19 -2.18
C LEU A 50 -4.63 8.86 -1.41
N GLU A 51 -4.31 9.75 -0.47
CA GLU A 51 -5.29 10.56 0.25
C GLU A 51 -6.09 11.48 -0.68
N ALA A 52 -5.44 11.99 -1.73
CA ALA A 52 -6.07 12.83 -2.74
C ALA A 52 -6.82 12.03 -3.83
N ALA A 53 -6.61 10.72 -3.91
CA ALA A 53 -7.24 9.87 -4.92
C ALA A 53 -8.75 9.76 -4.68
N SER A 54 -9.54 9.73 -5.76
CA SER A 54 -10.97 9.45 -5.65
C SER A 54 -11.17 7.95 -5.38
N GLU A 55 -12.32 7.60 -4.80
CA GLU A 55 -12.62 6.20 -4.52
C GLU A 55 -12.60 5.32 -5.78
N ASP A 56 -13.07 5.85 -6.91
CA ASP A 56 -13.06 5.15 -8.20
C ASP A 56 -11.66 4.96 -8.79
N SER A 57 -10.70 5.84 -8.47
CA SER A 57 -9.32 5.76 -8.96
C SER A 57 -8.35 5.12 -7.95
N LEU A 58 -8.76 4.94 -6.69
CA LEU A 58 -7.90 4.56 -5.57
C LEU A 58 -7.05 3.31 -5.88
N LEU A 59 -7.67 2.21 -6.35
CA LEU A 59 -6.95 0.99 -6.71
C LEU A 59 -5.95 1.19 -7.86
N THR A 60 -6.30 2.04 -8.82
CA THR A 60 -5.43 2.33 -9.98
C THR A 60 -4.21 3.12 -9.54
N GLU A 61 -4.42 4.18 -8.76
CA GLU A 61 -3.33 5.01 -8.23
C GLU A 61 -2.44 4.22 -7.28
N PHE A 62 -3.03 3.37 -6.46
CA PHE A 62 -2.26 2.46 -5.62
C PHE A 62 -1.36 1.54 -6.43
N GLY A 63 -1.88 0.90 -7.48
CA GLY A 63 -1.04 0.06 -8.33
C GLY A 63 0.05 0.84 -9.08
N ASN A 64 -0.19 2.09 -9.45
CA ASN A 64 0.84 2.96 -10.03
C ASN A 64 1.98 3.24 -9.04
N ILE A 65 1.66 3.49 -7.76
CA ILE A 65 2.66 3.65 -6.70
C ILE A 65 3.48 2.38 -6.52
N LEU A 66 2.85 1.21 -6.54
CA LEU A 66 3.55 -0.07 -6.40
C LEU A 66 4.51 -0.38 -7.57
N GLU A 67 4.33 0.23 -8.74
CA GLU A 67 5.28 0.13 -9.85
C GLU A 67 6.53 1.00 -9.65
N VAL A 68 6.43 2.06 -8.83
CA VAL A 68 7.53 2.98 -8.53
C VAL A 68 8.31 2.53 -7.29
N LEU A 69 7.63 1.96 -6.30
CA LEU A 69 8.25 1.51 -5.07
C LEU A 69 8.89 0.13 -5.20
N ASP A 70 10.04 -0.03 -4.54
CA ASP A 70 10.63 -1.34 -4.34
C ASP A 70 9.75 -2.18 -3.42
N ARG A 71 9.72 -3.49 -3.66
CA ARG A 71 8.91 -4.45 -2.91
C ARG A 71 9.16 -4.42 -1.40
N ASN A 72 10.40 -4.16 -0.98
CA ASN A 72 10.77 -4.03 0.44
C ASN A 72 10.19 -2.78 1.12
N GLN A 73 9.65 -1.80 0.38
CA GLN A 73 9.02 -0.59 0.89
C GLN A 73 7.50 -0.75 1.08
N TRP A 74 6.90 -1.84 0.60
CA TRP A 74 5.45 -2.06 0.60
C TRP A 74 4.84 -2.14 2.01
N ASP A 75 5.49 -2.83 2.95
CA ASP A 75 5.04 -2.89 4.35
C ASP A 75 5.04 -1.50 5.00
N ALA A 76 6.05 -0.69 4.71
CA ALA A 76 6.13 0.67 5.21
C ALA A 76 5.07 1.57 4.59
N LEU A 77 4.86 1.51 3.27
CA LEU A 77 3.75 2.22 2.61
C LEU A 77 2.42 1.88 3.29
N TRP A 78 2.14 0.58 3.50
CA TRP A 78 0.91 0.14 4.14
C TRP A 78 0.74 0.67 5.57
N GLY A 79 1.83 0.74 6.33
CA GLY A 79 1.86 1.29 7.68
C GLY A 79 1.60 2.80 7.73
N PHE A 80 1.94 3.54 6.66
CA PHE A 80 1.79 4.99 6.57
C PHE A 80 0.42 5.43 6.05
N ILE A 81 -0.26 4.62 5.23
CA ILE A 81 -1.61 4.94 4.73
C ILE A 81 -2.59 5.07 5.91
N PRO A 82 -3.31 6.20 6.08
CA PRO A 82 -4.29 6.35 7.15
C PRO A 82 -5.39 5.28 7.12
N ILE A 83 -5.85 4.86 8.30
CA ILE A 83 -6.85 3.79 8.46
C ILE A 83 -8.08 3.96 7.54
N PRO A 84 -8.72 5.14 7.42
CA PRO A 84 -9.91 5.28 6.57
C PRO A 84 -9.68 4.97 5.08
N ILE A 85 -8.49 5.26 4.56
CA ILE A 85 -8.12 4.99 3.16
C ILE A 85 -7.67 3.54 3.03
N ARG A 86 -6.93 3.05 4.01
CA ARG A 86 -6.47 1.67 4.10
C ARG A 86 -7.63 0.69 4.05
N ASP A 87 -8.71 0.95 4.78
CA ASP A 87 -9.90 0.09 4.80
C ASP A 87 -10.59 0.05 3.43
N LYS A 88 -10.74 1.22 2.78
CA LYS A 88 -11.29 1.31 1.42
C LYS A 88 -10.43 0.55 0.42
N LEU A 89 -9.12 0.78 0.47
CA LEU A 89 -8.17 0.13 -0.41
C LEU A 89 -8.14 -1.40 -0.19
N LEU A 90 -8.19 -1.86 1.07
CA LEU A 90 -8.26 -3.29 1.40
C LEU A 90 -9.49 -3.94 0.77
N ASN A 91 -10.67 -3.30 0.84
CA ASN A 91 -11.89 -3.81 0.21
C ASN A 91 -11.74 -3.93 -1.32
N GLN A 92 -11.11 -2.94 -1.96
CA GLN A 92 -10.86 -2.97 -3.41
C GLN A 92 -9.83 -4.03 -3.80
N LEU A 93 -8.76 -4.19 -3.00
CA LEU A 93 -7.75 -5.23 -3.19
C LEU A 93 -8.36 -6.65 -3.06
N LEU A 94 -9.19 -6.88 -2.05
CA LEU A 94 -9.88 -8.15 -1.88
C LEU A 94 -10.84 -8.44 -3.03
N ALA A 95 -11.54 -7.43 -3.56
CA ALA A 95 -12.46 -7.60 -4.67
C ALA A 95 -11.78 -8.07 -5.96
N ILE A 96 -10.53 -7.66 -6.22
CA ILE A 96 -9.76 -8.11 -7.39
C ILE A 96 -9.01 -9.43 -7.18
N ALA A 97 -8.97 -9.96 -5.96
CA ALA A 97 -8.35 -11.25 -5.64
C ALA A 97 -9.29 -12.44 -5.90
N THR A 98 -10.61 -12.21 -5.82
CA THR A 98 -11.68 -13.12 -6.27
C THR A 98 -11.80 -13.20 -7.78
#